data_AF-A0A926VLU5-F1
#
_entry.id   AF-A0A926VLU5-F1
#
_cell.length_a   1.000
_cell.length_b   1.000
_cell.length_c   1.000
_cell.angle_alpha   90.00
_cell.angle_beta   90.00
_cell.angle_gamma   90.00
#
_symmetry.space_group_name_H-M   'P 1'
#
loop_
_entity.id
_entity.type
_entity.pdbx_description
1 polymer ?
#
loop_
_entity_poly.entity_id
_entity_poly.type
_entity_poly.pdbx_seq_one_letter_code
_entity_poly.pdbx_strand_id
1 'polypeptide(L)' 'MIELHPEYLSKNGKKEFVVLPYEEFEALQELLEDLEDLIDLRNAKLEDADKPSISLAEVKKQLGLSESPTPARE' A
#
# COMPACT_ATOMS: atom_id res chain seq x y z
N MET A 1 -12.52 10.21 4.74
CA MET A 1 -12.52 11.30 3.75
C MET A 1 -11.71 12.42 4.37
N ILE A 2 -10.60 12.81 3.73
CA ILE A 2 -9.74 13.87 4.26
C ILE A 2 -10.46 15.19 3.99
N GLU A 3 -10.60 16.00 5.03
CA GLU A 3 -11.09 17.37 4.91
C GLU A 3 -9.90 18.27 4.61
N LEU A 4 -10.00 19.07 3.55
CA LEU A 4 -8.92 19.95 3.10
C LEU A 4 -9.34 21.41 3.24
N HIS A 5 -8.41 22.25 3.67
CA HIS A 5 -8.58 23.69 3.85
C HIS A 5 -7.61 24.47 2.93
N PRO A 6 -7.80 24.40 1.60
CA PRO A 6 -6.89 25.01 0.65
C PRO A 6 -7.02 26.53 0.58
N GLU A 7 -5.88 27.23 0.55
CA GLU A 7 -5.79 28.61 0.08
C GLU A 7 -5.32 28.65 -1.37
N TYR A 8 -6.07 29.31 -2.24
CA TYR A 8 -5.76 29.36 -3.68
C TYR A 8 -5.06 30.65 -4.07
N LEU A 9 -3.89 30.53 -4.68
CA LEU A 9 -3.16 31.66 -5.26
C LEU A 9 -3.47 31.75 -6.75
N SER A 10 -3.95 32.91 -7.18
CA SER A 10 -4.37 33.15 -8.56
C SER A 10 -3.46 34.14 -9.28
N LYS A 11 -3.14 33.85 -10.55
CA LYS A 11 -2.52 34.81 -11.48
C LYS A 11 -3.48 35.07 -12.64
N ASN A 12 -3.63 36.33 -13.02
CA ASN A 12 -4.54 36.76 -14.09
C ASN A 12 -5.98 36.24 -13.92
N GLY A 13 -6.46 36.15 -12.68
CA GLY A 13 -7.80 35.65 -12.36
C GLY A 13 -7.96 34.12 -12.45
N LYS A 14 -6.88 33.36 -12.73
CA LYS A 14 -6.89 31.90 -12.75
C LYS A 14 -6.13 31.34 -11.54
N LYS A 15 -6.74 30.37 -10.84
CA LYS A 15 -6.08 29.60 -9.78
C LYS A 15 -4.93 28.79 -10.38
N GLU A 16 -3.71 29.02 -9.92
CA GLU A 16 -2.52 28.32 -10.42
C GLU A 16 -1.83 27.50 -9.33
N PHE A 17 -1.86 27.98 -8.08
CA PHE A 17 -1.23 27.30 -6.95
C PHE A 17 -2.22 27.15 -5.81
N VAL A 18 -1.96 26.16 -4.96
CA VAL A 18 -2.69 25.92 -3.72
C VAL A 18 -1.68 25.80 -2.58
N VAL A 19 -1.99 26.43 -1.46
CA VAL A 19 -1.30 26.23 -0.20
C VAL A 19 -2.20 25.37 0.67
N LEU A 20 -1.64 24.29 1.18
CA LEU A 20 -2.31 23.39 2.13
C LEU A 20 -1.57 23.45 3.47
N PRO A 21 -2.28 23.33 4.60
CA PRO A 21 -1.67 22.92 5.86
C PRO A 21 -0.80 21.68 5.64
N TYR A 22 0.36 21.64 6.27
CA TYR A 22 1.34 20.58 6.05
C TYR A 22 0.77 19.18 6.38
N GLU A 23 0.06 19.06 7.50
CA GLU A 23 -0.58 17.80 7.91
C GLU A 23 -1.61 17.31 6.88
N GLU A 24 -2.33 18.22 6.22
CA GLU A 24 -3.29 17.86 5.16
C GLU A 24 -2.58 17.41 3.87
N PHE A 25 -1.43 18.00 3.57
CA PHE A 25 -0.59 17.56 2.47
C PHE A 25 -0.03 16.16 2.73
N GLU A 26 0.51 15.89 3.92
CA GLU A 26 1.00 14.56 4.30
C GLU A 26 -0.12 13.52 4.24
N ALA A 27 -1.28 13.81 4.82
CA ALA A 27 -2.43 12.91 4.76
C ALA A 27 -2.88 12.63 3.31
N LEU A 28 -2.80 13.62 2.42
CA LEU A 28 -3.09 13.42 1.00
C LEU A 28 -2.06 12.51 0.33
N GLN A 29 -0.77 12.64 0.67
CA GLN A 29 0.28 11.75 0.16
C GLN A 29 0.05 10.31 0.62
N GLU A 30 -0.20 10.09 1.91
CA GLU A 30 -0.49 8.76 2.46
C GLU A 30 -1.68 8.10 1.77
N LEU A 31 -2.76 8.86 1.53
CA LEU A 31 -3.93 8.35 0.83
C LEU A 31 -3.64 7.96 -0.63
N LEU A 32 -2.72 8.67 -1.29
CA LEU A 32 -2.30 8.34 -2.66
C LEU A 32 -1.44 7.08 -2.66
N GLU A 33 -0.52 6.93 -1.71
CA GLU A 33 0.29 5.71 -1.54
C GLU A 33 -0.59 4.48 -1.28
N ASP A 34 -1.57 4.60 -0.37
CA ASP A 34 -2.56 3.53 -0.12
C ASP A 34 -3.34 3.14 -1.39
N LEU A 35 -3.65 4.11 -2.26
CA LEU A 35 -4.34 3.85 -3.52
C LEU A 35 -3.44 3.11 -4.51
N GLU A 36 -2.16 3.49 -4.60
CA GLU A 36 -1.16 2.82 -5.43
C GLU A 36 -0.98 1.36 -4.99
N ASP A 37 -0.88 1.10 -3.69
CA ASP A 37 -0.81 -0.26 -3.13
C ASP A 37 -2.01 -1.13 -3.53
N LEU A 38 -3.22 -0.55 -3.56
CA LEU A 38 -4.42 -1.26 -4.00
C LEU A 38 -4.41 -1.56 -5.51
N ILE A 39 -3.85 -0.66 -6.32
CA ILE A 39 -3.67 -0.87 -7.76
C ILE A 39 -2.68 -2.02 -7.98
N ASP A 40 -1.55 -1.99 -7.29
CA ASP A 40 -0.52 -3.02 -7.37
C ASP A 40 -1.04 -4.39 -6.92
N LEU A 41 -1.79 -4.44 -5.81
CA LEU A 41 -2.45 -5.67 -5.37
C LEU A 41 -3.42 -6.22 -6.42
N ARG A 42 -4.19 -5.34 -7.08
CA ARG A 42 -5.12 -5.76 -8.14
C ARG A 42 -4.37 -6.31 -9.35
N ASN A 43 -3.30 -5.65 -9.76
CA ASN A 43 -2.45 -6.09 -10.87
C ASN A 43 -1.81 -7.44 -10.56
N ALA A 44 -1.20 -7.59 -9.38
CA ALA A 44 -0.59 -8.85 -8.94
C ALA A 44 -1.61 -10.00 -8.93
N LYS A 45 -2.83 -9.76 -8.44
CA LYS A 45 -3.91 -10.77 -8.47
C LYS A 45 -4.31 -11.18 -9.89
N LEU A 46 -4.32 -10.24 -10.84
CA LEU A 46 -4.62 -10.55 -12.24
C LEU A 46 -3.49 -11.35 -12.89
N GLU A 47 -2.24 -10.98 -12.63
CA GLU A 47 -1.07 -11.68 -13.14
C GLU A 47 -0.92 -13.09 -12.57
N ASP A 48 -1.32 -13.30 -11.31
CA ASP A 48 -1.24 -14.58 -10.63
C ASP A 48 -2.50 -15.45 -10.74
N ALA A 49 -3.58 -14.94 -11.37
CA ALA A 49 -4.90 -15.60 -11.38
C ALA A 49 -4.86 -17.06 -11.84
N ASP A 50 -4.03 -17.37 -12.83
CA ASP A 50 -3.91 -18.71 -13.42
C ASP A 50 -2.61 -19.44 -13.01
N LYS A 51 -1.82 -18.85 -12.11
CA LYS A 51 -0.56 -19.47 -11.66
C LYS A 51 -0.82 -20.49 -10.55
N PRO A 52 -0.09 -21.62 -10.54
CA PRO A 52 -0.21 -22.61 -9.47
C PRO A 52 0.24 -22.01 -8.14
N SER A 53 -0.60 -22.14 -7.11
CA SER A 53 -0.25 -21.79 -5.73
C SER A 53 0.59 -22.89 -5.08
N ILE A 54 1.50 -22.52 -4.18
CA ILE A 54 2.24 -23.46 -3.32
C ILE A 54 1.73 -23.40 -1.88
N SER A 55 1.89 -24.48 -1.13
CA SER A 55 1.47 -24.54 0.27
C SER A 55 2.39 -23.72 1.17
N LEU A 56 1.87 -23.29 2.32
CA LEU A 56 2.66 -22.58 3.34
C LEU A 56 3.87 -23.42 3.80
N ALA A 57 3.75 -24.75 3.86
CA ALA A 57 4.86 -25.64 4.22
C ALA A 57 5.99 -25.60 3.18
N GLU A 58 5.64 -25.59 1.89
CA GLU A 58 6.61 -25.45 0.79
C GLU A 58 7.29 -24.09 0.81
N VAL A 59 6.52 -23.00 1.03
CA VAL A 59 7.08 -21.64 1.20
C VAL A 59 8.06 -21.59 2.37
N LYS A 60 7.67 -22.11 3.55
CA LYS A 60 8.55 -22.16 4.74
C LYS A 60 9.84 -22.94 4.46
N LYS A 61 9.76 -24.06 3.74
CA LYS A 61 10.93 -24.84 3.34
C LYS A 61 11.84 -24.04 2.39
N GLN A 62 11.27 -23.36 1.39
CA GLN A 62 12.04 -22.53 0.45
C GLN A 62 12.73 -21.34 1.14
N LEU A 63 12.09 -20.74 2.14
CA LEU A 63 12.63 -19.62 2.91
C LEU A 63 13.54 -20.04 4.08
N GLY A 64 13.77 -21.33 4.30
CA GLY A 64 14.60 -21.83 5.42
C GLY A 64 13.95 -21.68 6.79
N LEU A 65 12.62 -21.53 6.84
CA LEU A 65 11.81 -21.31 8.05
C LEU A 65 11.15 -22.60 8.58
N SER A 66 11.62 -23.78 8.17
CA SER A 66 11.08 -25.05 8.66
C SER A 66 11.37 -25.18 10.15
N GLU A 67 10.31 -25.24 10.97
CA GLU A 67 10.39 -25.49 12.40
C GLU A 67 11.18 -26.78 12.65
N SER A 68 12.17 -26.69 13.55
CA SER A 68 12.69 -27.87 14.22
C SER A 68 11.55 -28.52 15.02
N PRO A 69 11.51 -29.86 15.14
CA PRO A 69 10.41 -30.54 15.80
C PRO A 69 10.29 -30.00 17.23
N THR A 70 9.14 -29.41 17.56
CA THR A 70 8.78 -29.07 18.94
C THR A 70 9.01 -30.33 19.78
N PRO A 71 9.89 -30.31 20.80
CA PRO A 71 10.10 -31.49 21.62
C PRO A 71 8.76 -31.82 22.30
N ALA A 72 8.31 -33.06 22.12
CA ALA A 72 7.14 -33.59 22.80
C ALA A 72 7.34 -33.35 24.31
N ARG A 73 6.40 -32.62 24.93
CA ARG A 73 6.33 -32.54 26.38
C ARG A 73 5.89 -33.91 26.89
N GLU A 74 6.78 -34.60 27.59
CA GLU A 74 6.50 -35.80 28.39
C GLU A 74 5.55 -35.49 29.56
#